data_AF-A0A291E4V2-F1
#
_entry.id   AF-A0A291E4V2-F1
#
_cell.length_a   1.000
_cell.length_b   1.000
_cell.length_c   1.000
_cell.angle_alpha   90.00
_cell.angle_beta   90.00
_cell.angle_gamma   90.00
#
_symmetry.space_group_name_H-M   'P 1'
#
loop_
_entity.id
_entity.type
_entity.pdbx_description
1 polymer ?
#
loop_
_entity_poly.entity_id
_entity_poly.type
_entity_poly.pdbx_seq_one_letter_code
_entity_poly.pdbx_strand_id
1 'polypeptide(L)' 'MSLASLKTRNIIKPLGRREGSQHRERIELAKRRGLTQSQTAKLLKVSISTVKRNWNSGIIG' A
#
# COMPACT_ATOMS: atom_id res chain seq x y z
N MET A 1 -37.04 3.93 21.77
CA MET A 1 -35.72 3.44 21.30
C MET A 1 -34.77 4.62 21.22
N SER A 2 -33.63 4.60 21.91
CA SER A 2 -32.71 5.74 22.03
C SER A 2 -31.72 5.81 20.85
N LEU A 3 -31.49 7.02 20.32
CA LEU A 3 -30.49 7.34 19.29
C LEU A 3 -29.06 6.92 19.68
N ALA A 4 -28.79 6.72 20.97
CA ALA A 4 -27.50 6.22 21.47
C ALA A 4 -27.22 4.77 21.04
N SER A 5 -28.25 3.96 20.77
CA SER A 5 -28.09 2.55 20.36
C SER A 5 -27.54 2.38 18.94
N LEU A 6 -27.59 3.43 18.11
CA LEU A 6 -27.09 3.43 16.74
C LEU A 6 -25.60 3.82 16.64
N LYS A 7 -25.00 4.34 17.72
CA LYS A 7 -23.62 4.87 17.73
C LYS A 7 -22.54 3.80 17.92
N THR A 8 -22.92 2.53 18.06
CA THR A 8 -21.97 1.46 18.39
C THR A 8 -22.05 0.29 17.41
N ARG A 9 -22.01 0.58 16.10
CA ARG A 9 -21.48 -0.41 15.16
C ARG A 9 -19.98 -0.44 15.32
N ASN A 10 -19.55 -1.25 16.28
CA ASN A 10 -18.20 -1.69 16.55
C ASN A 10 -17.47 -1.99 15.21
N ILE A 11 -16.72 -1.03 14.67
CA ILE A 11 -15.83 -1.25 13.53
C ILE A 11 -14.63 -2.03 14.10
N ILE A 12 -14.81 -3.33 14.33
CA ILE A 12 -13.80 -4.24 14.89
C ILE A 12 -12.65 -4.49 13.90
N LYS A 13 -12.85 -4.15 12.61
CA LYS A 13 -11.85 -4.31 11.55
C LYS A 13 -11.72 -3.00 10.78
N PRO A 14 -10.49 -2.50 10.54
CA PRO A 14 -10.30 -1.32 9.69
C PRO A 14 -10.96 -1.59 8.33
N LEU A 15 -11.77 -0.63 7.89
CA LEU A 15 -12.41 -0.68 6.58
C LEU A 15 -11.33 -0.47 5.51
N GLY A 16 -11.36 -1.30 4.47
CA GLY A 16 -10.44 -1.21 3.34
C GLY A 16 -9.43 -2.35 3.26
N ARG A 17 -8.50 -2.24 2.30
CA ARG A 17 -7.43 -3.21 2.10
C ARG A 17 -6.43 -3.07 3.25
N ARG A 18 -5.98 -4.19 3.84
CA ARG A 18 -4.91 -4.19 4.85
C ARG A 18 -3.74 -3.33 4.37
N GLU A 19 -3.25 -2.47 5.26
CA GLU A 19 -2.00 -1.73 5.01
C GLU A 19 -0.84 -2.71 4.78
N GLY A 20 0.09 -2.32 3.91
CA GLY A 20 1.18 -3.17 3.46
C GLY A 20 0.81 -3.92 2.18
N SER A 21 1.14 -3.33 1.03
CA SER A 21 1.20 -4.11 -0.20
C SER A 21 2.47 -4.97 -0.15
N GLN A 22 2.36 -6.27 -0.45
CA GLN A 22 3.54 -7.15 -0.66
C GLN A 22 4.55 -6.56 -1.67
N HIS A 23 4.08 -5.61 -2.50
CA HIS A 23 4.88 -4.92 -3.47
C HIS A 23 5.71 -3.79 -2.87
N ARG A 24 5.28 -3.12 -1.79
CA ARG A 24 6.01 -1.98 -1.20
C ARG A 24 7.41 -2.38 -0.79
N GLU A 25 7.54 -3.42 0.03
CA GLU A 25 8.84 -3.91 0.51
C GLU A 25 9.72 -4.40 -0.63
N ARG A 26 9.14 -5.15 -1.57
CA ARG A 26 9.87 -5.66 -2.74
C ARG A 26 10.35 -4.55 -3.68
N ILE A 27 9.53 -3.51 -3.88
CA ILE A 27 9.86 -2.32 -4.68
C ILE A 27 10.94 -1.50 -3.98
N GLU A 28 10.84 -1.29 -2.67
CA GLU A 28 11.86 -0.60 -1.89
C GLU A 28 13.19 -1.35 -1.90
N LEU A 29 13.17 -2.68 -1.78
CA LEU A 29 14.38 -3.50 -1.91
C LEU A 29 15.00 -3.38 -3.30
N ALA A 30 14.19 -3.40 -4.36
CA ALA A 30 14.68 -3.20 -5.73
C ALA A 30 15.29 -1.80 -5.92
N LYS A 31 14.64 -0.77 -5.38
CA LYS A 31 15.13 0.62 -5.39
C LYS A 31 16.48 0.75 -4.66
N ARG A 32 16.62 0.14 -3.47
CA ARG A 32 17.89 0.11 -2.72
C ARG A 32 19.01 -0.63 -3.46
N ARG A 33 18.67 -1.58 -4.33
CA ARG A 33 19.61 -2.26 -5.23
C ARG A 33 19.99 -1.42 -6.47
N GLY A 34 19.48 -0.19 -6.59
CA GLY A 34 19.77 0.72 -7.71
C GLY A 34 18.98 0.44 -8.98
N LEU A 35 17.95 -0.42 -8.93
CA LEU A 35 17.09 -0.68 -10.08
C LEU A 35 16.22 0.55 -10.40
N THR A 36 15.96 0.79 -11.68
CA THR A 36 15.00 1.81 -12.11
C THR A 36 13.56 1.32 -11.94
N GLN A 37 12.57 2.23 -12.06
CA GLN A 37 11.15 1.89 -11.99
C GLN A 37 10.75 0.84 -13.05
N SER A 38 11.25 0.97 -14.28
CA SER A 38 10.94 0.06 -15.39
C SER A 38 11.58 -1.31 -15.19
N GLN A 39 12.82 -1.36 -14.71
CA GLN A 39 13.50 -2.60 -14.34
C GLN A 39 12.79 -3.30 -13.18
N THR A 40 12.37 -2.55 -12.17
CA THR A 40 11.63 -3.08 -11.02
C THR A 40 10.28 -3.68 -11.44
N ALA A 41 9.56 -3.03 -12.35
CA ALA A 41 8.30 -3.55 -12.88
C ALA A 41 8.48 -4.91 -13.57
N LYS A 42 9.54 -5.03 -14.40
CA LYS A 42 9.90 -6.28 -15.08
C LYS A 42 10.32 -7.36 -14.08
N LEU A 43 11.20 -7.03 -13.14
CA LEU A 43 11.73 -7.95 -12.13
C LEU A 43 10.61 -8.54 -11.26
N LEU A 44 9.71 -7.69 -10.77
CA LEU A 44 8.64 -8.08 -9.86
C LEU A 44 7.38 -8.59 -10.58
N LYS A 45 7.37 -8.59 -11.92
CA LYS A 45 6.21 -8.93 -12.76
C LYS A 45 4.94 -8.18 -12.36
N VAL A 46 5.08 -6.88 -12.12
CA VAL A 46 3.96 -5.97 -11.77
C VAL A 46 3.86 -4.83 -12.77
N SER A 47 2.69 -4.19 -12.82
CA SER A 47 2.52 -3.00 -13.65
C SER A 47 3.42 -1.85 -13.20
N ILE A 48 3.89 -1.04 -14.16
CA ILE A 48 4.66 0.18 -13.86
C ILE A 48 3.86 1.15 -12.97
N SER A 49 2.53 1.17 -13.09
CA SER A 49 1.65 1.95 -12.22
C SER A 49 1.69 1.50 -10.76
N THR A 50 1.84 0.20 -10.51
CA THR A 50 2.03 -0.36 -9.17
C THR A 50 3.39 0.04 -8.61
N VAL A 51 4.43 0.02 -9.43
CA VAL A 51 5.76 0.52 -9.03
C VAL A 51 5.68 1.99 -8.64
N LYS A 52 5.18 2.86 -9.52
CA LYS A 52 5.06 4.30 -9.27
C LYS A 52 4.29 4.64 -8.00
N ARG A 53 3.16 3.96 -7.76
CA ARG A 53 2.35 4.15 -6.55
C ARG A 53 3.11 3.86 -5.26
N ASN A 54 4.11 2.98 -5.29
CA ASN A 54 4.90 2.57 -4.13
C ASN A 54 6.34 3.13 -4.17
N TRP A 55 6.74 3.91 -5.18
CA TRP A 55 8.13 4.32 -5.41
C TRP A 55 8.58 5.49 -4.56
N ASN A 56 7.64 6.42 -4.31
CA ASN A 56 7.85 7.64 -3.54
C ASN A 56 6.90 7.69 -2.33
N SER A 57 6.42 6.54 -1.85
CA SER A 57 5.56 6.46 -0.68
C SER A 57 6.33 6.66 0.63
N GLY A 58 7.11 7.74 0.70
CA GLY A 58 7.17 8.50 1.93
C GLY A 58 5.83 9.21 2.02
N ILE A 59 4.98 8.81 2.96
CA ILE A 59 3.95 9.73 3.44
C ILE A 59 4.75 10.90 4.01
N ILE A 60 4.85 12.00 3.26
CA ILE A 60 5.03 13.31 3.87
C ILE A 60 3.67 13.58 4.50
N GLY A 61 3.57 13.30 5.79
CA GLY A 61 2.48 13.66 6.67
C GLY A 61 3.10 14.38 7.85
#